data_AF-A0A3D5VJA8-F1
#
_entry.id   AF-A0A3D5VJA8-F1
#
_cell.length_a   1.000
_cell.length_b   1.000
_cell.length_c   1.000
_cell.angle_alpha   90.00
_cell.angle_beta   90.00
_cell.angle_gamma   90.00
#
_symmetry.space_group_name_H-M   'P 1'
#
loop_
_entity.id
_entity.type
_entity.pdbx_description
1 polymer ?
#
loop_
_entity_poly.entity_id
_entity_poly.type
_entity_poly.pdbx_seq_one_letter_code
_entity_poly.pdbx_strand_id
1 'polypeptide(L)'
;TDRDKILEGALYGLVDSLDDPYSEYLSIEDLQEMQIQLGDDYQGIGVEVTQENNRVTIIVPFAGSPAQEAGLLPGDQIIEVNGVNIE
;
A
#
# COMPACT_ATOMS: atom_id res chain seq x y z
N THR A 1 -2.74 12.92 -25.47
CA THR A 1 -3.57 11.83 -24.94
C THR A 1 -2.65 10.75 -24.47
N ASP A 2 -2.84 10.30 -23.25
CA ASP A 2 -2.04 9.25 -22.64
C ASP A 2 -2.41 7.91 -23.29
N ARG A 3 -1.45 7.26 -23.95
CA ARG A 3 -1.71 6.02 -24.70
C ARG A 3 -2.02 4.86 -23.77
N ASP A 4 -1.43 4.87 -22.58
CA ASP A 4 -1.57 3.80 -21.62
C ASP A 4 -2.98 3.83 -21.03
N LYS A 5 -3.50 5.02 -20.71
CA LYS A 5 -4.90 5.20 -20.29
C LYS A 5 -5.93 4.76 -21.33
N ILE A 6 -5.65 4.98 -22.62
CA ILE A 6 -6.55 4.49 -23.68
C ILE A 6 -6.54 2.97 -23.74
N LEU A 7 -5.36 2.35 -23.63
CA LEU A 7 -5.20 0.91 -23.67
C LEU A 7 -5.88 0.24 -22.47
N GLU A 8 -5.67 0.77 -21.27
CA GLU A 8 -6.32 0.27 -20.05
C GLU A 8 -7.85 0.38 -20.13
N GLY A 9 -8.38 1.52 -20.56
CA GLY A 9 -9.82 1.69 -20.74
C GLY A 9 -10.41 0.72 -21.78
N ALA A 10 -9.64 0.40 -22.83
CA ALA A 10 -10.05 -0.60 -23.82
C ALA A 10 -10.03 -2.02 -23.25
N LEU A 11 -9.01 -2.39 -22.49
CA LEU A 11 -8.91 -3.71 -21.84
C LEU A 11 -10.01 -3.90 -20.80
N TYR A 12 -10.25 -2.89 -19.97
CA TYR A 12 -11.36 -2.89 -19.02
C TYR A 12 -12.70 -3.11 -19.74
N GLY A 13 -12.98 -2.34 -20.79
CA GLY A 13 -14.23 -2.48 -21.56
C GLY A 13 -14.38 -3.84 -22.26
N LEU A 14 -13.28 -4.47 -22.68
CA LEU A 14 -13.32 -5.82 -23.24
C LEU A 14 -13.70 -6.87 -22.18
N VAL A 15 -13.17 -6.78 -20.98
CA VAL A 15 -13.49 -7.72 -19.89
C VAL A 15 -14.90 -7.48 -19.36
N ASP A 16 -15.29 -6.22 -19.15
CA ASP A 16 -16.65 -5.83 -18.75
C ASP A 16 -17.71 -6.32 -19.75
N SER A 17 -17.38 -6.34 -21.05
CA SER A 17 -18.28 -6.84 -22.10
C SER A 17 -18.56 -8.35 -22.06
N LEU A 18 -17.84 -9.11 -21.23
CA LEU A 18 -18.09 -10.54 -21.06
C LEU A 18 -19.33 -10.82 -20.21
N ASP A 19 -19.86 -9.81 -19.50
CA ASP A 19 -20.98 -9.95 -18.55
C ASP A 19 -20.78 -11.16 -17.58
N ASP A 20 -19.52 -11.50 -17.29
CA ASP A 20 -19.13 -12.63 -16.45
C ASP A 20 -18.66 -12.12 -15.08
N PRO A 21 -19.38 -12.41 -13.99
CA PRO A 21 -19.02 -11.92 -12.65
C PRO A 21 -17.71 -12.50 -12.09
N TYR A 22 -17.11 -13.49 -12.78
CA TYR A 22 -15.83 -14.07 -12.41
C TYR A 22 -14.65 -13.54 -13.22
N SER A 23 -14.92 -12.67 -14.20
CA SER A 23 -13.91 -12.09 -15.06
C SER A 23 -13.70 -10.62 -14.70
N GLU A 24 -12.50 -10.29 -14.25
CA GLU A 24 -12.10 -8.91 -13.90
C GLU A 24 -10.76 -8.58 -14.55
N TYR A 25 -10.62 -7.34 -15.02
CA TYR A 25 -9.34 -6.83 -15.50
C TYR A 25 -8.52 -6.36 -14.29
N LEU A 26 -7.31 -6.88 -14.16
CA LEU A 26 -6.36 -6.43 -13.14
C LEU A 26 -5.28 -5.58 -13.79
N SER A 27 -5.14 -4.34 -13.35
CA SER A 27 -3.99 -3.50 -13.74
C SER A 27 -2.69 -4.03 -13.12
N ILE A 28 -1.56 -3.50 -13.57
CA ILE A 28 -0.26 -3.82 -12.95
C ILE A 28 -0.22 -3.39 -11.48
N GLU A 29 -0.87 -2.28 -11.15
CA GLU A 29 -0.97 -1.76 -9.78
C GLU A 29 -1.87 -2.67 -8.92
N ASP A 30 -3.04 -3.06 -9.42
CA ASP A 30 -3.95 -3.98 -8.72
C ASP A 30 -3.29 -5.36 -8.51
N LEU A 31 -2.54 -5.85 -9.50
CA LEU A 31 -1.77 -7.09 -9.38
C LEU A 31 -0.70 -6.99 -8.29
N GLN A 32 -0.01 -5.85 -8.18
CA GLN A 32 0.98 -5.62 -7.13
C GLN A 32 0.32 -5.58 -5.76
N GLU A 33 -0.78 -4.84 -5.60
CA GLU A 33 -1.53 -4.80 -4.34
C GLU A 33 -2.08 -6.18 -3.95
N MET A 34 -2.64 -6.92 -4.90
CA MET A 34 -3.15 -8.27 -4.66
C MET A 34 -2.02 -9.23 -4.26
N GLN A 35 -0.84 -9.13 -4.88
CA GLN A 35 0.33 -9.92 -4.49
C GLN A 35 0.84 -9.56 -3.10
N ILE A 36 0.75 -8.29 -2.68
CA ILE A 36 1.08 -7.85 -1.31
C ILE A 36 0.09 -8.44 -0.30
N GLN A 37 -1.21 -8.48 -0.64
CA GLN A 37 -2.24 -9.04 0.24
C GLN A 37 -2.16 -10.58 0.35
N LEU A 38 -1.76 -11.27 -0.73
CA LEU A 38 -1.66 -12.72 -0.79
C LEU A 38 -0.30 -13.26 -0.34
N GLY A 39 0.75 -12.44 -0.42
CA GLY A 39 2.10 -12.79 0.00
C GLY A 39 2.29 -12.65 1.52
N ASP A 40 3.10 -13.55 2.08
CA ASP A 40 3.62 -13.44 3.46
C ASP A 40 4.63 -12.28 3.61
N ASP A 41 4.93 -11.58 2.50
CA ASP A 41 5.77 -10.40 2.43
C ASP A 41 4.95 -9.17 2.86
N TYR A 42 4.79 -8.99 4.17
CA TYR A 42 4.38 -7.73 4.76
C TYR A 42 5.25 -6.60 4.20
N GLN A 43 4.71 -5.78 3.29
CA GLN A 43 5.40 -4.60 2.81
C GLN A 43 5.31 -3.47 3.84
N GLY A 44 6.46 -2.91 4.18
CA GLY A 44 6.59 -1.82 5.13
C GLY A 44 7.96 -1.87 5.82
N ILE A 45 8.16 -0.98 6.79
CA ILE A 45 9.38 -0.96 7.60
C ILE A 45 9.31 -1.89 8.82
N GLY A 46 8.18 -2.60 9.00
CA GLY A 46 7.96 -3.53 10.11
C GLY A 46 7.78 -2.84 11.46
N VAL A 47 6.73 -2.02 11.54
CA VAL A 47 6.35 -1.28 12.76
C VAL A 47 4.83 -1.32 12.95
N GLU A 48 4.40 -1.52 14.20
CA GLU A 48 3.03 -1.36 14.62
C GLU A 48 2.78 0.11 15.02
N VAL A 49 1.72 0.71 14.48
CA VAL A 49 1.35 2.11 14.72
C VAL A 49 -0.09 2.22 15.21
N THR A 50 -0.37 3.26 15.98
CA THR A 50 -1.72 3.70 16.36
C THR A 50 -1.95 5.13 15.92
N GLN A 51 -3.21 5.50 15.74
CA GLN A 51 -3.60 6.89 15.53
C GLN A 51 -4.25 7.41 16.81
N GLU A 52 -3.55 8.29 17.53
CA GLU A 52 -4.06 8.95 18.72
C GLU A 52 -3.99 10.47 18.54
N ASN A 53 -5.08 11.19 18.85
CA ASN A 53 -5.14 12.65 18.72
C ASN A 53 -4.73 13.18 17.34
N ASN A 54 -5.15 12.50 16.27
CA ASN A 54 -4.78 12.81 14.89
C ASN A 54 -3.28 12.66 14.58
N ARG A 55 -2.51 11.97 15.43
CA ARG A 55 -1.08 11.73 15.27
C ARG A 55 -0.81 10.24 15.12
N VAL A 56 -0.05 9.88 14.10
CA VAL A 56 0.42 8.50 13.92
C VAL A 56 1.59 8.28 14.88
N THR A 57 1.41 7.37 15.84
CA THR A 57 2.38 7.07 16.89
C THR A 57 2.81 5.62 16.79
N ILE A 58 4.11 5.38 16.90
CA ILE A 58 4.69 4.03 16.91
C ILE A 58 4.35 3.34 18.23
N ILE A 59 3.69 2.19 18.15
CA ILE A 59 3.48 1.30 19.30
C ILE A 59 4.78 0.52 19.53
N VAL A 60 5.24 -0.25 18.54
CA VAL A 60 6.45 -1.06 18.66
C VAL A 60 7.02 -1.43 17.28
N PRO A 61 8.34 -1.34 17.06
CA PRO A 61 8.99 -1.94 15.89
C PRO A 61 9.14 -3.46 16.08
N PHE A 62 8.96 -4.23 15.01
CA PHE A 62 9.21 -5.67 15.05
C PHE A 62 10.71 -5.99 15.18
N ALA A 63 11.03 -7.09 15.85
CA ALA A 63 12.42 -7.50 16.03
C ALA A 63 13.07 -7.87 14.68
N GLY A 64 14.23 -7.31 14.39
CA GLY A 64 14.94 -7.50 13.12
C GLY A 64 14.32 -6.75 11.93
N SER A 65 13.38 -5.84 12.16
CA SER A 65 12.79 -5.04 11.07
C SER A 65 13.64 -3.82 10.71
N PRO A 66 13.49 -3.29 9.48
CA PRO A 66 14.12 -2.03 9.08
C PRO A 66 13.81 -0.86 10.04
N ALA A 67 12.61 -0.83 10.64
CA ALA A 67 12.22 0.16 11.64
C ALA A 67 13.08 0.07 12.91
N GLN A 68 13.36 -1.15 13.40
CA GLN A 68 14.23 -1.35 14.55
C GLN A 68 15.69 -0.97 14.22
N GLU A 69 16.19 -1.36 13.05
CA GLU A 69 17.54 -1.02 12.59
C GLU A 69 17.72 0.49 12.39
N ALA A 70 16.68 1.19 11.92
CA ALA A 70 16.63 2.64 11.83
C ALA A 70 16.55 3.34 13.20
N GLY A 71 16.35 2.58 14.29
CA GLY A 71 16.31 3.09 15.65
C GLY A 71 14.98 3.72 16.04
N LEU A 72 13.88 3.39 15.37
CA LEU A 72 12.54 3.84 15.75
C LEU A 72 12.16 3.22 17.10
N LEU A 73 11.51 4.01 17.95
CA LEU A 73 11.15 3.62 19.31
C LEU A 73 9.64 3.71 19.56
N PRO A 74 9.10 2.91 20.50
CA PRO A 74 7.76 3.11 21.04
C PRO A 74 7.55 4.57 21.49
N GLY A 75 6.47 5.18 21.02
CA GLY A 75 6.09 6.56 21.32
C GLY A 75 6.57 7.60 20.31
N ASP A 76 7.41 7.23 19.34
CA ASP A 76 7.79 8.13 18.25
C ASP A 76 6.57 8.51 17.41
N GLN A 77 6.50 9.78 16.99
CA GLN A 77 5.43 10.30 16.14
C GLN A 77 5.91 10.46 14.71
N ILE A 78 5.12 9.95 13.77
CA ILE A 78 5.38 10.13 12.35
C ILE A 78 4.74 11.46 11.93
N ILE A 79 5.58 12.41 11.53
CA ILE A 79 5.16 13.77 11.14
C ILE A 79 5.06 13.87 9.61
N GLU A 80 5.95 13.17 8.89
CA GLU A 80 6.09 13.26 7.45
C GLU A 80 6.52 11.91 6.86
N VAL A 81 5.99 11.58 5.68
CA VAL A 81 6.42 10.44 4.87
C VAL A 81 6.76 10.93 3.48
N ASN A 82 8.01 10.76 3.04
CA ASN A 82 8.49 11.15 1.71
C ASN A 82 8.17 12.62 1.34
N GLY A 83 8.32 13.58 2.26
CA GLY A 83 7.98 14.98 1.99
C GLY A 83 6.51 15.34 2.19
N VAL A 84 5.64 14.35 2.43
CA VAL A 84 4.20 14.56 2.63
C VAL A 84 3.92 14.59 4.12
N ASN A 85 3.52 15.76 4.61
CA ASN A 85 3.10 15.93 6.00
C ASN A 85 1.79 15.18 6.25
N ILE A 86 1.69 14.50 7.39
CA ILE A 86 0.54 13.67 7.77
C ILE A 86 -0.20 14.19 9.03
N GLU A 87 0.14 15.40 9.51
CA GLU A 87 -0.62 16.12 10.54
C GLU A 87 -1.89 16.79 9.99
#